data_AF-A0A7J0HFJ8-F1
#
_entry.id   AF-A0A7J0HFJ8-F1
#
_cell.length_a   1.000
_cell.length_b   1.000
_cell.length_c   1.000
_cell.angle_alpha   90.00
_cell.angle_beta   90.00
_cell.angle_gamma   90.00
#
_symmetry.space_group_name_H-M   'P 1'
#
loop_
_entity.id
_entity.type
_entity.pdbx_description
1 polymer ?
#
loop_
_entity_poly.entity_id
_entity_poly.type
_entity_poly.pdbx_seq_one_letter_code
_entity_poly.pdbx_strand_id
1 'polypeptide(L)'
;MGDETKFSVMCSLFNWMQRSKSATKKRSMFRKFLDTFCKSGNFFGAIRLLLPSLDRERGSYGLKESVLATCLVDALGMSRESEDALRLFNWRKGGPRTGANAGNFSLVASEVLQRRQGLTSGGLTIIELNELLDRLASSDNRVEKTAVLSDLIKKTNAQEMKWVIMIILKDLKLGLSEKSIFHEFHPDGEDLFNVTCDLKLVCEKLRDRNQRHKRQDIEVGKPVRPQLAMRIDNANIAWKKLHGKEVVVECKFDGDRIQIHKNGQEIHFFSRNFLDHPEYGHSMSDVIMQNILVER
;
A
#
# COMPACT_ATOMS: atom_id res chain seq x y z
N MET A 1 -1.18 -13.72 -24.25
CA MET A 1 -2.38 -12.85 -24.11
C MET A 1 -2.41 -12.37 -22.68
N GLY A 2 -1.91 -11.15 -22.43
CA GLY A 2 -1.94 -10.54 -21.10
C GLY A 2 -3.37 -10.17 -20.71
N ASP A 3 -3.69 -10.24 -19.43
CA ASP A 3 -4.99 -9.81 -18.89
C ASP A 3 -5.18 -8.30 -19.15
N GLU A 4 -5.96 -7.93 -20.18
CA GLU A 4 -6.29 -6.54 -20.53
C GLU A 4 -7.40 -5.96 -19.66
N THR A 5 -7.43 -6.31 -18.38
CA THR A 5 -8.48 -5.81 -17.47
C THR A 5 -8.39 -4.30 -17.35
N LYS A 6 -9.46 -3.61 -17.78
CA LYS A 6 -9.58 -2.15 -17.69
C LYS A 6 -9.57 -1.71 -16.23
N PHE A 7 -8.86 -0.63 -15.93
CA PHE A 7 -8.81 -0.04 -14.59
C PHE A 7 -10.18 0.45 -14.12
N SER A 8 -11.08 0.81 -15.03
CA SER A 8 -12.48 1.16 -14.73
C SER A 8 -13.24 0.03 -13.99
N VAL A 9 -12.91 -1.23 -14.28
CA VAL A 9 -13.47 -2.40 -13.59
C VAL A 9 -13.00 -2.42 -12.14
N MET A 10 -11.70 -2.19 -11.90
CA MET A 10 -11.14 -2.10 -10.56
C MET A 10 -11.68 -0.89 -9.79
N CYS A 11 -11.87 0.25 -10.45
CA CYS A 11 -12.52 1.43 -9.86
C CYS A 11 -13.96 1.12 -9.44
N SER A 12 -14.69 0.31 -10.22
CA SER A 12 -16.04 -0.13 -9.89
C SER A 12 -16.05 -1.01 -8.64
N LEU A 13 -15.09 -1.94 -8.51
CA LEU A 13 -14.87 -2.72 -7.30
C LEU A 13 -14.63 -1.81 -6.08
N PHE A 14 -13.69 -0.87 -6.19
CA PHE A 14 -13.34 0.04 -5.11
C PHE A 14 -14.52 0.91 -4.66
N ASN A 15 -15.25 1.50 -5.62
CA ASN A 15 -16.44 2.30 -5.34
C ASN A 15 -17.52 1.48 -4.62
N TRP A 16 -17.74 0.24 -5.06
CA TRP A 16 -18.71 -0.64 -4.42
C TRP A 16 -18.28 -1.04 -3.00
N MET A 17 -17.00 -1.37 -2.81
CA MET A 17 -16.44 -1.68 -1.49
C MET A 17 -16.53 -0.51 -0.53
N GLN A 18 -16.24 0.71 -0.98
CA GLN A 18 -16.29 1.90 -0.14
C GLN A 18 -17.72 2.21 0.33
N ARG A 19 -18.74 1.96 -0.51
CA ARG A 19 -20.16 2.17 -0.17
C ARG A 19 -20.73 1.06 0.72
N SER A 20 -20.25 -0.17 0.59
CA SER A 20 -20.73 -1.30 1.38
C SER A 20 -20.29 -1.19 2.84
N LYS A 21 -21.21 -1.43 3.79
CA LYS A 21 -20.87 -1.51 5.23
C LYS A 21 -20.47 -2.92 5.67
N SER A 22 -20.78 -3.96 4.87
CA SER A 22 -20.57 -5.36 5.26
C SER A 22 -19.24 -5.90 4.75
N ALA A 23 -18.33 -6.27 5.67
CA ALA A 23 -17.04 -6.88 5.34
C ALA A 23 -17.19 -8.18 4.53
N THR A 24 -18.19 -9.01 4.84
CA THR A 24 -18.48 -10.25 4.10
C THR A 24 -18.87 -9.96 2.65
N LYS A 25 -19.73 -8.97 2.43
CA LYS A 25 -20.12 -8.54 1.08
C LYS A 25 -18.90 -8.01 0.29
N LYS A 26 -18.04 -7.21 0.93
CA LYS A 26 -16.78 -6.72 0.33
C LYS A 26 -15.85 -7.87 -0.11
N ARG A 27 -15.64 -8.85 0.77
CA ARG A 27 -14.85 -10.05 0.47
C ARG A 27 -15.44 -10.85 -0.70
N SER A 28 -16.75 -11.09 -0.69
CA SER A 28 -17.42 -11.79 -1.81
C SER A 28 -17.26 -11.04 -3.15
N MET A 29 -17.34 -9.71 -3.14
CA MET A 29 -17.12 -8.93 -4.37
C MET A 29 -15.65 -8.94 -4.81
N PHE A 30 -14.71 -8.92 -3.87
CA PHE A 30 -13.29 -9.10 -4.19
C PHE A 30 -13.03 -10.45 -4.86
N ARG A 31 -13.59 -11.53 -4.31
CA ARG A 31 -13.51 -12.88 -4.89
C ARG A 31 -14.05 -12.90 -6.32
N LYS A 32 -15.25 -12.37 -6.53
CA LYS A 32 -15.84 -12.25 -7.88
C LYS A 32 -14.93 -11.50 -8.85
N PHE A 33 -14.28 -10.44 -8.40
CA PHE A 33 -13.33 -9.70 -9.22
C PHE A 33 -12.13 -10.57 -9.62
N LEU A 34 -11.49 -11.25 -8.67
CA LEU A 34 -10.35 -12.14 -8.95
C LEU A 34 -10.72 -13.23 -9.96
N ASP A 35 -11.83 -13.93 -9.73
CA ASP A 35 -12.24 -15.07 -10.54
C ASP A 35 -12.65 -14.64 -11.97
N THR A 36 -13.13 -13.40 -12.13
CA THR A 36 -13.62 -12.90 -13.43
C THR A 36 -12.53 -12.20 -14.24
N PHE A 37 -11.65 -11.43 -13.59
CA PHE A 37 -10.77 -10.45 -14.24
C PHE A 37 -9.27 -10.68 -14.00
N CYS A 38 -8.88 -11.72 -13.24
CA CYS A 38 -7.47 -12.09 -13.03
C CYS A 38 -7.20 -13.52 -13.49
N LYS A 39 -7.76 -13.92 -14.64
CA LYS A 39 -7.77 -15.31 -15.12
C LYS A 39 -6.41 -15.81 -15.60
N SER A 40 -5.51 -14.90 -15.96
CA SER A 40 -4.15 -15.25 -16.42
C SER A 40 -3.22 -15.77 -15.32
N GLY A 41 -3.67 -15.78 -14.05
CA GLY A 41 -2.83 -16.10 -12.90
C GLY A 41 -1.87 -14.97 -12.51
N ASN A 42 -1.90 -13.83 -13.22
CA ASN A 42 -1.18 -12.63 -12.83
C ASN A 42 -2.02 -11.80 -11.86
N PHE A 43 -2.08 -12.23 -10.60
CA PHE A 43 -2.79 -11.53 -9.53
C PHE A 43 -2.04 -10.30 -9.03
N PHE A 44 -0.71 -10.30 -9.14
CA PHE A 44 0.15 -9.29 -8.53
C PHE A 44 -0.18 -7.88 -9.02
N GLY A 45 -0.39 -7.70 -10.33
CA GLY A 45 -0.73 -6.40 -10.91
C GLY A 45 -1.99 -5.76 -10.32
N ALA A 46 -3.00 -6.55 -9.94
CA ALA A 46 -4.21 -6.07 -9.28
C ALA A 46 -4.04 -5.96 -7.76
N ILE A 47 -3.43 -6.97 -7.12
CA ILE A 47 -3.29 -7.01 -5.66
C ILE A 47 -2.38 -5.89 -5.16
N ARG A 48 -1.31 -5.53 -5.87
CA ARG A 48 -0.44 -4.40 -5.49
C ARG A 48 -1.16 -3.06 -5.51
N LEU A 49 -2.17 -2.88 -6.37
CA LEU A 49 -3.01 -1.68 -6.40
C LEU A 49 -4.07 -1.69 -5.29
N LEU A 50 -4.48 -2.87 -4.80
CA LEU A 50 -5.41 -3.03 -3.67
C LEU A 50 -4.69 -2.92 -2.31
N LEU A 51 -3.41 -3.31 -2.24
CA LEU A 51 -2.54 -3.27 -1.06
C LEU A 51 -1.28 -2.41 -1.33
N PRO A 52 -1.43 -1.13 -1.70
CA PRO A 52 -0.29 -0.30 -2.13
C PRO A 52 0.73 -0.02 -1.01
N SER A 53 0.32 -0.14 0.26
CA SER A 53 1.20 -0.08 1.43
C SER A 53 2.17 -1.25 1.53
N LEU A 54 1.84 -2.39 0.93
CA LEU A 54 2.62 -3.64 0.96
C LEU A 54 3.41 -3.87 -0.33
N ASP A 55 3.25 -3.02 -1.34
CA ASP A 55 4.09 -3.06 -2.54
C ASP A 55 5.52 -2.63 -2.17
N ARG A 56 6.48 -3.55 -2.37
CA ARG A 56 7.92 -3.36 -2.15
C ARG A 56 8.71 -3.24 -3.45
N GLU A 57 8.18 -3.76 -4.58
CA GLU A 57 8.82 -3.59 -5.88
C GLU A 57 8.77 -2.12 -6.31
N ARG A 58 7.65 -1.45 -6.01
CA ARG A 58 7.54 -0.02 -6.24
C ARG A 58 8.06 0.74 -5.03
N GLY A 59 9.15 1.49 -5.24
CA GLY A 59 9.70 2.42 -4.27
C GLY A 59 8.73 3.53 -3.85
N SER A 60 9.24 4.53 -3.14
CA SER A 60 8.45 5.71 -2.79
C SER A 60 8.18 6.56 -4.02
N TYR A 61 6.95 7.03 -4.19
CA TYR A 61 6.65 8.04 -5.22
C TYR A 61 7.26 9.40 -4.89
N GLY A 62 7.62 9.67 -3.63
CA GLY A 62 8.01 11.02 -3.17
C GLY A 62 6.86 12.04 -3.21
N LEU A 63 5.61 11.57 -3.30
CA LEU A 63 4.42 12.41 -3.46
C LEU A 63 3.54 12.34 -2.21
N LYS A 64 3.63 13.37 -1.38
CA LYS A 64 2.63 13.69 -0.35
C LYS A 64 1.67 14.74 -0.89
N GLU A 65 0.57 14.98 -0.17
CA GLU A 65 -0.56 15.79 -0.63
C GLU A 65 -0.14 17.19 -1.11
N SER A 66 0.81 17.85 -0.43
CA SER A 66 1.31 19.18 -0.83
C SER A 66 2.06 19.15 -2.17
N VAL A 67 2.97 18.19 -2.35
CA VAL A 67 3.72 18.04 -3.60
C VAL A 67 2.79 17.58 -4.72
N LEU A 68 1.90 16.64 -4.43
CA LEU A 68 0.90 16.14 -5.36
C LEU A 68 -0.07 17.23 -5.81
N ALA A 69 -0.50 18.13 -4.91
CA ALA A 69 -1.30 19.31 -5.26
C ALA A 69 -0.57 20.17 -6.30
N THR A 70 0.71 20.45 -6.07
CA THR A 70 1.55 21.24 -6.99
C THR A 70 1.66 20.56 -8.35
N CYS A 71 1.98 19.27 -8.39
CA CYS A 71 2.08 18.54 -9.64
C CYS A 71 0.74 18.45 -10.38
N LEU A 72 -0.40 18.33 -9.68
CA LEU A 72 -1.72 18.33 -10.30
C LEU A 72 -2.07 19.70 -10.90
N VAL A 73 -1.74 20.80 -10.20
CA VAL A 73 -1.91 22.17 -10.69
C VAL A 73 -1.11 22.38 -11.97
N ASP A 74 0.18 22.01 -11.94
CA ASP A 74 1.08 22.14 -13.08
C ASP A 74 0.63 21.22 -14.25
N ALA A 75 0.21 19.98 -13.97
CA ALA A 75 -0.23 19.01 -14.99
C ALA A 75 -1.54 19.39 -15.68
N LEU A 76 -2.41 20.14 -14.99
CA LEU A 76 -3.67 20.68 -15.51
C LEU A 76 -3.50 22.07 -16.15
N GLY A 77 -2.29 22.65 -16.14
CA GLY A 77 -2.02 23.98 -16.68
C GLY A 77 -2.79 25.10 -15.97
N MET A 78 -3.06 24.95 -14.67
CA MET A 78 -3.82 25.93 -13.91
C MET A 78 -2.94 27.08 -13.41
N SER A 79 -3.49 28.31 -13.41
CA SER A 79 -2.90 29.40 -12.61
C SER A 79 -2.96 29.03 -11.12
N ARG A 80 -1.88 29.32 -10.39
CA ARG A 80 -1.74 29.00 -8.96
C ARG A 80 -2.69 29.81 -8.08
N GLU A 81 -3.17 30.92 -8.61
CA GLU A 81 -4.11 31.86 -8.00
C GLU A 81 -5.57 31.47 -8.27
N SER A 82 -5.82 30.51 -9.17
CA SER A 82 -7.18 30.04 -9.45
C SER A 82 -7.84 29.41 -8.21
N GLU A 83 -9.16 29.53 -8.11
CA GLU A 83 -9.92 28.96 -6.99
C GLU A 83 -9.66 27.46 -6.81
N ASP A 84 -9.60 26.71 -7.92
CA ASP A 84 -9.31 25.27 -7.91
C ASP A 84 -7.90 24.95 -7.41
N ALA A 85 -6.88 25.72 -7.83
CA ALA A 85 -5.51 25.54 -7.36
C ALA A 85 -5.40 25.84 -5.85
N LEU A 86 -5.99 26.96 -5.41
CA LEU A 86 -6.05 27.31 -3.99
C LEU A 86 -6.80 26.25 -3.17
N ARG A 87 -7.83 25.61 -3.74
CA ARG A 87 -8.55 24.50 -3.11
C ARG A 87 -7.66 23.26 -2.93
N LEU A 88 -6.84 22.92 -3.93
CA LEU A 88 -5.87 21.82 -3.82
C LEU A 88 -4.79 22.11 -2.78
N PHE A 89 -4.21 23.31 -2.78
CA PHE A 89 -3.18 23.70 -1.82
C PHE A 89 -3.72 23.74 -0.38
N ASN A 90 -4.93 24.26 -0.21
CA ASN A 90 -5.58 24.43 1.09
C ASN A 90 -6.63 23.35 1.38
N TRP A 91 -6.41 22.12 0.91
CA TRP A 91 -7.38 21.02 1.00
C TRP A 91 -7.84 20.69 2.43
N ARG A 92 -7.06 21.06 3.46
CA ARG A 92 -7.42 20.90 4.89
C ARG A 92 -8.29 22.03 5.44
N LYS A 93 -8.28 23.22 4.80
CA LYS A 93 -8.97 24.39 5.31
C LYS A 93 -10.48 24.17 5.23
N GLY A 94 -11.14 24.22 6.39
CA GLY A 94 -12.60 24.21 6.52
C GLY A 94 -13.18 25.63 6.66
N GLY A 95 -14.49 25.76 6.52
CA GLY A 95 -15.24 27.01 6.65
C GLY A 95 -16.58 27.03 5.89
N PRO A 96 -17.36 28.11 6.00
CA PRO A 96 -18.70 28.21 5.40
C PRO A 96 -18.71 28.08 3.87
N ARG A 97 -17.58 28.39 3.22
CA ARG A 97 -17.39 28.31 1.76
C ARG A 97 -16.58 27.08 1.31
N THR A 98 -16.16 26.22 2.23
CA THR A 98 -15.38 25.02 1.88
C THR A 98 -16.33 23.86 1.63
N GLY A 99 -16.09 23.07 0.58
CA GLY A 99 -16.99 21.96 0.25
C GLY A 99 -16.96 20.84 1.29
N ALA A 100 -17.94 19.94 1.20
CA ALA A 100 -18.14 18.83 2.14
C ALA A 100 -16.92 17.89 2.30
N ASN A 101 -15.95 17.97 1.39
CA ASN A 101 -14.78 17.12 1.33
C ASN A 101 -13.49 17.73 1.94
N ALA A 102 -13.59 18.90 2.59
CA ALA A 102 -12.46 19.51 3.30
C ALA A 102 -11.82 18.52 4.29
N GLY A 103 -10.49 18.44 4.30
CA GLY A 103 -9.73 17.45 5.08
C GLY A 103 -9.59 16.08 4.41
N ASN A 104 -10.03 15.91 3.16
CA ASN A 104 -9.77 14.71 2.36
C ASN A 104 -9.23 15.09 0.97
N PHE A 105 -7.89 15.08 0.85
CA PHE A 105 -7.20 15.50 -0.38
C PHE A 105 -7.72 14.78 -1.63
N SER A 106 -7.88 13.46 -1.61
CA SER A 106 -8.31 12.69 -2.79
C SER A 106 -9.71 13.07 -3.26
N LEU A 107 -10.63 13.37 -2.34
CA LEU A 107 -11.98 13.84 -2.68
C LEU A 107 -11.97 15.27 -3.20
N VAL A 108 -11.21 16.17 -2.56
CA VAL A 108 -11.02 17.55 -3.03
C VAL A 108 -10.42 17.57 -4.44
N ALA A 109 -9.39 16.75 -4.69
CA ALA A 109 -8.78 16.62 -5.99
C ALA A 109 -9.76 16.09 -7.04
N SER A 110 -10.58 15.09 -6.68
CA SER A 110 -11.63 14.57 -7.56
C SER A 110 -12.64 15.64 -7.98
N GLU A 111 -13.03 16.55 -7.09
CA GLU A 111 -13.96 17.65 -7.42
C GLU A 111 -13.35 18.64 -8.42
N VAL A 112 -12.07 18.99 -8.23
CA VAL A 112 -11.33 19.87 -9.14
C VAL A 112 -11.16 19.20 -10.50
N LEU A 113 -10.78 17.92 -10.52
CA LEU A 113 -10.62 17.13 -11.73
C LEU A 113 -11.94 16.97 -12.50
N GLN A 114 -13.08 16.82 -11.81
CA GLN A 114 -14.39 16.68 -12.44
C GLN A 114 -14.77 17.90 -13.29
N ARG A 115 -14.29 19.10 -12.93
CA ARG A 115 -14.53 20.33 -13.71
C ARG A 115 -13.63 20.46 -14.93
N ARG A 116 -12.55 19.68 -15.01
CA ARG A 116 -11.43 19.88 -15.94
C ARG A 116 -11.12 18.68 -16.83
N GLN A 117 -11.54 17.48 -16.44
CA GLN A 117 -11.43 16.26 -17.24
C GLN A 117 -12.74 15.95 -17.97
N GLY A 118 -12.62 15.22 -19.08
CA GLY A 118 -13.78 14.62 -19.76
C GLY A 118 -14.49 13.59 -18.88
N LEU A 119 -15.79 13.40 -19.14
CA LEU A 119 -16.62 12.41 -18.44
C LEU A 119 -16.26 10.96 -18.84
N THR A 120 -15.66 10.78 -20.01
CA THR A 120 -15.33 9.46 -20.56
C THR A 120 -13.99 8.96 -20.05
N SER A 121 -13.93 7.68 -19.67
CA SER A 121 -12.66 6.99 -19.39
C SER A 121 -11.82 6.89 -20.66
N GLY A 122 -10.50 7.07 -20.54
CA GLY A 122 -9.55 6.84 -21.63
C GLY A 122 -9.23 5.35 -21.85
N GLY A 123 -9.84 4.44 -21.08
CA GLY A 123 -9.69 3.00 -21.28
C GLY A 123 -8.41 2.39 -20.70
N LEU A 124 -7.72 3.10 -19.79
CA LEU A 124 -6.50 2.65 -19.13
C LEU A 124 -6.67 1.23 -18.55
N THR A 125 -5.73 0.34 -18.85
CA THR A 125 -5.68 -1.02 -18.28
C THR A 125 -4.91 -1.05 -16.95
N ILE A 126 -5.09 -2.13 -16.17
CA ILE A 126 -4.32 -2.34 -14.93
C ILE A 126 -2.82 -2.43 -15.23
N ILE A 127 -2.43 -3.02 -16.37
CA ILE A 127 -1.03 -3.15 -16.77
C ILE A 127 -0.45 -1.76 -17.07
N GLU A 128 -1.09 -0.98 -17.94
CA GLU A 128 -0.64 0.38 -18.27
C GLU A 128 -0.61 1.29 -17.04
N LEU A 129 -1.57 1.15 -16.12
CA LEU A 129 -1.53 1.90 -14.86
C LEU A 129 -0.30 1.53 -14.02
N ASN A 130 0.04 0.24 -13.91
CA ASN A 130 1.23 -0.16 -13.19
C ASN A 130 2.50 0.39 -13.84
N GLU A 131 2.62 0.34 -15.16
CA GLU A 131 3.75 0.93 -15.90
C GLU A 131 3.88 2.43 -15.67
N LEU A 132 2.77 3.17 -15.69
CA LEU A 132 2.76 4.61 -15.39
C LEU A 132 3.16 4.89 -13.93
N LEU A 133 2.73 4.06 -12.99
CA LEU A 133 3.11 4.20 -11.58
C LEU A 133 4.58 3.80 -11.34
N ASP A 134 5.11 2.82 -12.06
CA ASP A 134 6.53 2.45 -12.02
C ASP A 134 7.39 3.60 -12.58
N ARG A 135 6.96 4.23 -13.68
CA ARG A 135 7.59 5.44 -14.23
C ARG A 135 7.50 6.63 -13.26
N LEU A 136 6.36 6.80 -12.56
CA LEU A 136 6.19 7.86 -11.55
C LEU A 136 7.13 7.68 -10.35
N ALA A 137 7.32 6.43 -9.92
CA ALA A 137 8.20 6.09 -8.81
C ALA A 137 9.68 6.25 -9.16
N SER A 138 10.07 5.95 -10.40
CA SER A 138 11.45 6.13 -10.91
C SER A 138 11.78 7.54 -11.37
N SER A 139 10.81 8.46 -11.44
CA SER A 139 11.05 9.86 -11.80
C SER A 139 11.81 10.60 -10.68
N ASP A 140 12.90 11.28 -11.02
CA ASP A 140 13.79 11.95 -10.06
C ASP A 140 13.32 13.36 -9.71
N ASN A 141 12.69 14.05 -10.67
CA ASN A 141 12.32 15.45 -10.53
C ASN A 141 10.82 15.70 -10.68
N ARG A 142 10.38 16.90 -10.26
CA ARG A 142 8.97 17.29 -10.30
C ARG A 142 8.42 17.39 -11.72
N VAL A 143 9.24 17.73 -12.71
CA VAL A 143 8.80 17.92 -14.10
C VAL A 143 8.39 16.58 -14.69
N GLU A 144 9.21 15.55 -14.53
CA GLU A 144 8.89 14.17 -14.94
C GLU A 144 7.64 13.65 -14.24
N LYS A 145 7.54 13.80 -12.92
CA LYS A 145 6.35 13.40 -12.16
C LYS A 145 5.09 14.10 -12.67
N THR A 146 5.19 15.39 -13.01
CA THR A 146 4.09 16.18 -13.58
C THR A 146 3.70 15.67 -14.96
N ALA A 147 4.66 15.31 -15.81
CA ALA A 147 4.39 14.73 -17.12
C ALA A 147 3.64 13.38 -16.99
N VAL A 148 4.08 12.50 -16.09
CA VAL A 148 3.38 11.23 -15.84
C VAL A 148 1.97 11.44 -15.31
N LEU A 149 1.77 12.39 -14.40
CA LEU A 149 0.43 12.74 -13.90
C LEU A 149 -0.45 13.34 -15.00
N SER A 150 0.11 14.15 -15.90
CA SER A 150 -0.59 14.67 -17.08
C SER A 150 -1.07 13.54 -18.00
N ASP A 151 -0.23 12.53 -18.22
CA ASP A 151 -0.60 11.34 -19.00
C ASP A 151 -1.72 10.53 -18.34
N LEU A 152 -1.63 10.33 -17.01
CA LEU A 152 -2.69 9.67 -16.23
C LEU A 152 -4.00 10.44 -16.34
N ILE A 153 -3.95 11.77 -16.23
CA ILE A 153 -5.13 12.65 -16.34
C ILE A 153 -5.78 12.53 -17.72
N LYS A 154 -5.00 12.40 -18.80
CA LYS A 154 -5.54 12.22 -20.15
C LYS A 154 -6.18 10.85 -20.37
N LYS A 155 -5.66 9.81 -19.71
CA LYS A 155 -6.13 8.42 -19.84
C LYS A 155 -7.25 8.04 -18.86
N THR A 156 -7.65 8.92 -17.94
CA THR A 156 -8.62 8.63 -16.89
C THR A 156 -9.71 9.69 -16.81
N ASN A 157 -10.89 9.30 -16.33
CA ASN A 157 -11.88 10.27 -15.84
C ASN A 157 -11.60 10.65 -14.37
N ALA A 158 -12.31 11.65 -13.85
CA ALA A 158 -12.09 12.16 -12.49
C ALA A 158 -12.24 11.08 -11.40
N GLN A 159 -13.15 10.14 -11.60
CA GLN A 159 -13.43 9.08 -10.64
C GLN A 159 -12.34 7.99 -10.65
N GLU A 160 -11.74 7.70 -11.79
CA GLU A 160 -10.55 6.84 -11.92
C GLU A 160 -9.31 7.54 -11.35
N MET A 161 -9.09 8.80 -11.71
CA MET A 161 -7.95 9.58 -11.22
C MET A 161 -7.97 9.76 -9.70
N LYS A 162 -9.15 9.88 -9.08
CA LYS A 162 -9.33 9.82 -7.63
C LYS A 162 -8.70 8.55 -7.04
N TRP A 163 -8.96 7.39 -7.64
CA TRP A 163 -8.40 6.12 -7.18
C TRP A 163 -6.89 6.05 -7.42
N VAL A 164 -6.39 6.56 -8.54
CA VAL A 164 -4.95 6.69 -8.78
C VAL A 164 -4.28 7.53 -7.68
N ILE A 165 -4.87 8.67 -7.30
CA ILE A 165 -4.37 9.51 -6.20
C ILE A 165 -4.36 8.73 -4.88
N MET A 166 -5.42 7.98 -4.57
CA MET A 166 -5.48 7.15 -3.36
C MET A 166 -4.44 6.01 -3.36
N ILE A 167 -4.14 5.43 -4.53
CA ILE A 167 -3.07 4.43 -4.70
C ILE A 167 -1.69 5.07 -4.47
N ILE A 168 -1.44 6.26 -5.03
CA ILE A 168 -0.18 7.01 -4.85
C ILE A 168 0.04 7.35 -3.38
N LEU A 169 -1.02 7.82 -2.70
CA LEU A 169 -0.99 8.13 -1.27
C LEU A 169 -0.98 6.88 -0.38
N LYS A 170 -1.17 5.69 -0.97
CA LYS A 170 -1.25 4.38 -0.30
C LYS A 170 -2.37 4.30 0.76
N ASP A 171 -3.48 5.01 0.53
CA ASP A 171 -4.63 5.07 1.45
C ASP A 171 -5.97 4.97 0.69
N LEU A 172 -6.44 3.74 0.48
CA LEU A 172 -7.65 3.46 -0.30
C LEU A 172 -8.96 3.56 0.52
N LYS A 173 -8.89 3.52 1.85
CA LYS A 173 -10.06 3.58 2.75
C LYS A 173 -11.20 2.61 2.37
N LEU A 174 -10.88 1.40 1.91
CA LEU A 174 -11.88 0.41 1.47
C LEU A 174 -12.65 -0.24 2.63
N GLY A 175 -12.18 -0.07 3.88
CA GLY A 175 -12.78 -0.70 5.05
C GLY A 175 -12.70 -2.23 5.01
N LEU A 176 -11.61 -2.76 4.46
CA LEU A 176 -11.17 -4.15 4.56
C LEU A 176 -9.76 -4.17 5.14
N SER A 177 -9.49 -5.12 6.03
CA SER A 177 -8.13 -5.33 6.55
C SER A 177 -7.26 -6.08 5.53
N GLU A 178 -5.94 -5.89 5.59
CA GLU A 178 -4.97 -6.67 4.82
C GLU A 178 -5.18 -8.17 5.02
N LYS A 179 -5.37 -8.60 6.27
CA LYS A 179 -5.71 -9.99 6.63
C LYS A 179 -6.92 -10.51 5.89
N SER A 180 -8.00 -9.71 5.81
CA SER A 180 -9.21 -10.09 5.07
C SER A 180 -8.95 -10.23 3.58
N ILE A 181 -8.10 -9.38 3.01
CA ILE A 181 -7.72 -9.44 1.59
C ILE A 181 -6.85 -10.69 1.35
N PHE A 182 -5.85 -10.96 2.18
CA PHE A 182 -5.02 -12.16 2.07
C PHE A 182 -5.84 -13.44 2.18
N HIS A 183 -6.64 -13.61 3.23
CA HIS A 183 -7.49 -14.79 3.40
C HIS A 183 -8.49 -14.97 2.26
N GLU A 184 -9.02 -13.85 1.76
CA GLU A 184 -9.93 -13.91 0.62
C GLU A 184 -9.19 -14.15 -0.69
N PHE A 185 -7.90 -13.81 -0.83
CA PHE A 185 -7.08 -14.18 -1.99
C PHE A 185 -6.70 -15.66 -1.93
N HIS A 186 -6.08 -16.10 -0.83
CA HIS A 186 -5.64 -17.46 -0.57
C HIS A 186 -5.59 -17.75 0.95
N PRO A 187 -6.06 -18.91 1.45
CA PRO A 187 -6.00 -19.26 2.88
C PRO A 187 -4.60 -19.14 3.50
N ASP A 188 -3.56 -19.53 2.76
CA ASP A 188 -2.15 -19.46 3.19
C ASP A 188 -1.48 -18.09 2.94
N GLY A 189 -2.21 -17.11 2.40
CA GLY A 189 -1.64 -15.84 1.95
C GLY A 189 -1.09 -14.97 3.07
N GLU A 190 -1.78 -14.90 4.21
CA GLU A 190 -1.32 -14.13 5.36
C GLU A 190 -0.06 -14.74 5.96
N ASP A 191 -0.05 -16.06 6.15
CA ASP A 191 1.08 -16.77 6.76
C ASP A 191 2.33 -16.68 5.89
N LEU A 192 2.19 -16.84 4.57
CA LEU A 192 3.31 -16.69 3.65
C LEU A 192 3.83 -15.25 3.62
N PHE A 193 2.93 -14.25 3.58
CA PHE A 193 3.34 -12.86 3.64
C PHE A 193 4.07 -12.53 4.95
N ASN A 194 3.61 -13.07 6.08
CA ASN A 194 4.21 -12.79 7.38
C ASN A 194 5.68 -13.23 7.49
N VAL A 195 6.10 -14.28 6.77
CA VAL A 195 7.47 -14.80 6.80
C VAL A 195 8.35 -14.34 5.63
N THR A 196 7.77 -13.70 4.62
CA THR A 196 8.51 -13.24 3.43
C THR A 196 8.46 -11.74 3.21
N CYS A 197 7.41 -11.08 3.69
CA CYS A 197 7.06 -9.68 3.44
C CYS A 197 7.09 -9.29 1.95
N ASP A 198 6.87 -10.27 1.06
CA ASP A 198 6.92 -10.11 -0.38
C ASP A 198 5.55 -10.42 -0.99
N LEU A 199 4.87 -9.35 -1.43
CA LEU A 199 3.54 -9.44 -2.00
C LEU A 199 3.54 -10.17 -3.36
N LYS A 200 4.61 -10.02 -4.14
CA LYS A 200 4.72 -10.66 -5.46
C LYS A 200 4.92 -12.16 -5.30
N LEU A 201 5.83 -12.57 -4.42
CA LEU A 201 6.05 -13.98 -4.11
C LEU A 201 4.76 -14.65 -3.62
N VAL A 202 3.97 -13.97 -2.78
CA VAL A 202 2.66 -14.47 -2.33
C VAL A 202 1.72 -14.69 -3.53
N CYS A 203 1.62 -13.72 -4.43
CA CYS A 203 0.77 -13.82 -5.61
C CYS A 203 1.24 -14.89 -6.61
N GLU A 204 2.55 -15.07 -6.77
CA GLU A 204 3.15 -16.01 -7.72
C GLU A 204 3.14 -17.45 -7.22
N LYS A 205 3.31 -17.66 -5.90
CA LYS A 205 3.32 -18.98 -5.27
C LYS A 205 1.92 -19.53 -5.02
N LEU A 206 0.97 -18.66 -4.67
CA LEU A 206 -0.39 -19.04 -4.27
C LEU A 206 -1.42 -18.78 -5.38
N ARG A 207 -1.13 -19.24 -6.60
CA ARG A 207 -1.99 -19.01 -7.77
C ARG A 207 -3.29 -19.80 -7.73
N ASP A 208 -3.23 -21.05 -7.25
CA ASP A 208 -4.42 -21.88 -7.07
C ASP A 208 -4.89 -21.82 -5.63
N ARG A 209 -6.03 -21.15 -5.41
CA ARG A 209 -6.70 -21.03 -4.11
C ARG A 209 -7.03 -22.36 -3.44
N ASN A 210 -7.21 -23.42 -4.22
CA ASN A 210 -7.62 -24.72 -3.71
C ASN A 210 -6.42 -25.59 -3.31
N GLN A 211 -5.20 -25.19 -3.69
CA GLN A 211 -3.98 -25.88 -3.35
C GLN A 211 -3.42 -25.35 -2.03
N ARG A 212 -3.36 -26.21 -1.00
CA ARG A 212 -2.71 -25.86 0.26
C ARG A 212 -1.21 -26.07 0.17
N HIS A 213 -0.45 -25.12 0.71
CA HIS A 213 1.01 -25.19 0.75
C HIS A 213 1.48 -25.49 2.18
N LYS A 214 2.59 -26.21 2.30
CA LYS A 214 3.26 -26.38 3.60
C LYS A 214 3.67 -25.00 4.11
N ARG A 215 3.42 -24.72 5.39
CA ARG A 215 3.87 -23.50 6.05
C ARG A 215 5.39 -23.37 5.88
N GLN A 216 5.80 -22.21 5.38
CA GLN A 216 7.20 -21.85 5.25
C GLN A 216 7.67 -21.25 6.59
N ASP A 217 8.84 -21.68 7.04
CA ASP A 217 9.49 -21.09 8.21
C ASP A 217 10.25 -19.82 7.84
N ILE A 218 10.66 -19.08 8.86
CA ILE A 218 11.49 -17.88 8.72
C ILE A 218 12.81 -18.26 8.06
N GLU A 219 13.21 -17.47 7.07
CA GLU A 219 14.45 -17.64 6.34
C GLU A 219 15.39 -16.48 6.68
N VAL A 220 16.63 -16.81 7.04
CA VAL A 220 17.65 -15.79 7.35
C VAL A 220 17.92 -14.94 6.12
N GLY A 221 18.02 -13.63 6.29
CA GLY A 221 18.22 -12.66 5.22
C GLY A 221 16.93 -12.14 4.61
N LYS A 222 15.76 -12.65 5.03
CA LYS A 222 14.45 -12.16 4.57
C LYS A 222 13.68 -11.48 5.68
N PRO A 223 13.03 -10.33 5.42
CA PRO A 223 12.24 -9.66 6.43
C PRO A 223 11.02 -10.48 6.87
N VAL A 224 10.73 -10.44 8.16
CA VAL A 224 9.57 -11.09 8.78
C VAL A 224 8.71 -10.05 9.47
N ARG A 225 7.39 -10.18 9.35
CA ARG A 225 6.43 -9.29 9.99
C ARG A 225 6.58 -9.38 11.52
N PRO A 226 6.98 -8.31 12.22
CA PRO A 226 7.21 -8.37 13.64
C PRO A 226 5.87 -8.51 14.37
N GLN A 227 5.91 -9.27 15.47
CA GLN A 227 4.78 -9.35 16.37
C GLN A 227 4.49 -7.97 16.99
N LEU A 228 3.21 -7.61 17.06
CA LEU A 228 2.76 -6.34 17.62
C LEU A 228 2.17 -6.55 19.03
N ALA A 229 2.29 -5.54 19.87
CA ALA A 229 1.66 -5.51 21.18
C ALA A 229 0.24 -4.94 21.10
N MET A 230 -0.70 -5.57 21.82
CA MET A 230 -2.04 -5.02 22.03
C MET A 230 -1.98 -3.95 23.12
N ARG A 231 -2.58 -2.78 22.89
CA ARG A 231 -2.74 -1.77 23.94
C ARG A 231 -3.73 -2.28 24.98
N ILE A 232 -3.36 -2.16 26.25
CA ILE A 232 -4.18 -2.49 27.41
C ILE A 232 -4.16 -1.31 28.38
N ASP A 233 -5.28 -1.06 29.06
CA ASP A 233 -5.43 0.12 29.91
C ASP A 233 -4.69 -0.01 31.25
N ASN A 234 -4.63 -1.21 31.82
CA ASN A 234 -3.93 -1.47 33.08
C ASN A 234 -3.51 -2.94 33.26
N ALA A 235 -2.61 -3.17 34.22
CA ALA A 235 -2.05 -4.49 34.52
C ALA A 235 -3.11 -5.54 34.90
N ASN A 236 -4.19 -5.16 35.59
CA ASN A 236 -5.25 -6.09 35.98
C ASN A 236 -5.99 -6.67 34.76
N ILE A 237 -6.28 -5.84 33.76
CA ILE A 237 -6.89 -6.29 32.51
C ILE A 237 -5.90 -7.17 31.73
N ALA A 238 -4.61 -6.81 31.71
CA ALA A 238 -3.58 -7.63 31.08
C ALA A 238 -3.52 -9.02 31.72
N TRP A 239 -3.47 -9.10 33.06
CA TRP A 239 -3.42 -10.36 33.80
C TRP A 239 -4.63 -11.26 33.52
N LYS A 240 -5.83 -10.67 33.49
CA LYS A 240 -7.07 -11.39 33.11
C LYS A 240 -6.98 -11.98 31.70
N LYS A 241 -6.44 -11.23 30.73
CA LYS A 241 -6.25 -11.70 29.34
C LYS A 241 -5.14 -12.75 29.20
N LEU A 242 -4.14 -12.72 30.07
CA LEU A 242 -3.06 -13.70 30.10
C LEU A 242 -3.51 -15.02 30.75
N HIS A 243 -4.72 -15.07 31.33
CA HIS A 243 -5.31 -16.24 31.94
C HIS A 243 -4.42 -16.88 33.02
N GLY A 244 -3.68 -16.06 33.78
CA GLY A 244 -2.80 -16.52 34.85
C GLY A 244 -1.59 -17.34 34.38
N LYS A 245 -1.23 -17.28 33.09
CA LYS A 245 0.00 -17.89 32.58
C LYS A 245 1.23 -17.18 33.15
N GLU A 246 2.32 -17.92 33.28
CA GLU A 246 3.64 -17.34 33.55
C GLU A 246 4.01 -16.37 32.43
N VAL A 247 4.53 -15.20 32.81
CA VAL A 247 4.90 -14.12 31.89
C VAL A 247 6.22 -13.50 32.28
N VAL A 248 6.93 -12.99 31.28
CA VAL A 248 8.10 -12.12 31.46
C VAL A 248 7.67 -10.67 31.28
N VAL A 249 8.18 -9.79 32.13
CA VAL A 249 7.97 -8.34 32.04
C VAL A 249 9.27 -7.71 31.59
N GLU A 250 9.23 -7.02 30.46
CA GLU A 250 10.38 -6.33 29.87
C GLU A 250 10.13 -4.83 29.76
N CYS A 251 11.20 -4.04 29.82
CA CYS A 251 11.13 -2.60 29.58
C CYS A 251 10.80 -2.33 28.11
N LYS A 252 9.75 -1.53 27.86
CA LYS A 252 9.44 -1.05 26.51
C LYS A 252 10.33 0.16 26.18
N PHE A 253 11.40 -0.09 25.44
CA PHE A 253 12.25 0.98 24.91
C PHE A 253 11.49 1.88 23.91
N ASP A 254 11.84 3.16 23.91
CA ASP A 254 11.31 4.16 22.99
C ASP A 254 12.37 4.48 21.93
N GLY A 255 12.31 3.75 20.83
CA GLY A 255 13.23 3.84 19.71
C GLY A 255 12.68 3.08 18.51
N ASP A 256 13.54 2.87 17.51
CA ASP A 256 13.15 2.19 16.27
C ASP A 256 13.28 0.68 16.38
N ARG A 257 12.28 -0.04 15.84
CA ARG A 257 12.32 -1.49 15.76
C ARG A 257 13.15 -1.91 14.55
N ILE A 258 14.27 -2.59 14.80
CA ILE A 258 15.12 -3.20 13.79
C ILE A 258 15.17 -4.71 14.00
N GLN A 259 14.97 -5.45 12.91
CA GLN A 259 15.16 -6.89 12.82
C GLN A 259 16.48 -7.15 12.10
N ILE A 260 17.41 -7.78 12.80
CA ILE A 260 18.76 -8.05 12.31
C ILE A 260 18.81 -9.49 11.84
N HIS A 261 19.27 -9.71 10.61
CA HIS A 261 19.54 -11.02 10.06
C HIS A 261 21.03 -11.15 9.82
N LYS A 262 21.64 -12.24 10.30
CA LYS A 262 23.06 -12.54 10.12
C LYS A 262 23.21 -13.89 9.43
N ASN A 263 23.75 -13.89 8.22
CA ASN A 263 24.09 -15.09 7.46
C ASN A 263 25.60 -15.11 7.16
N GLY A 264 26.39 -15.73 8.04
CA GLY A 264 27.84 -15.67 7.95
C GLY A 264 28.35 -14.23 8.13
N GLN A 265 28.84 -13.64 7.03
CA GLN A 265 29.32 -12.24 6.96
C GLN A 265 28.27 -11.25 6.46
N GLU A 266 27.16 -11.74 5.91
CA GLU A 266 26.08 -10.89 5.42
C GLU A 266 25.17 -10.51 6.58
N ILE A 267 24.96 -9.21 6.76
CA ILE A 267 24.05 -8.67 7.78
C ILE A 267 23.03 -7.75 7.11
N HIS A 268 21.75 -8.01 7.37
CA HIS A 268 20.64 -7.17 6.93
C HIS A 268 19.91 -6.56 8.13
N PHE A 269 19.40 -5.34 7.96
CA PHE A 269 18.71 -4.58 8.98
C PHE A 269 17.34 -4.16 8.48
N PHE A 270 16.29 -4.88 8.87
CA PHE A 270 14.93 -4.58 8.42
C PHE A 270 14.17 -3.78 9.47
N SER A 271 13.55 -2.67 9.05
CA SER A 271 12.64 -1.92 9.94
C SER A 271 11.34 -2.69 10.20
N ARG A 272 10.51 -2.13 11.09
CA ARG A 272 9.13 -2.60 11.33
C ARG A 272 8.29 -2.78 10.07
N ASN A 273 8.56 -2.01 9.01
CA ASN A 273 7.85 -2.04 7.73
C ASN A 273 8.66 -2.72 6.62
N PHE A 274 9.63 -3.56 7.02
CA PHE A 274 10.38 -4.46 6.14
C PHE A 274 11.29 -3.74 5.15
N LEU A 275 11.62 -2.48 5.40
CA LEU A 275 12.58 -1.71 4.60
C LEU A 275 13.99 -2.05 5.09
N ASP A 276 14.91 -2.26 4.17
CA ASP A 276 16.32 -2.45 4.50
C ASP A 276 16.96 -1.12 4.90
N HIS A 277 17.82 -1.16 5.91
CA HIS A 277 18.50 -0.02 6.52
C HIS A 277 20.00 -0.31 6.67
N PRO A 278 20.76 -0.39 5.56
CA PRO A 278 22.19 -0.69 5.59
C PRO A 278 23.02 0.35 6.36
N GLU A 279 22.48 1.55 6.59
CA GLU A 279 23.15 2.60 7.37
C GLU A 279 23.55 2.15 8.78
N TYR A 280 22.80 1.23 9.41
CA TYR A 280 23.14 0.68 10.74
C TYR A 280 24.42 -0.16 10.73
N GLY A 281 24.80 -0.69 9.56
CA GLY A 281 25.95 -1.57 9.40
C GLY A 281 27.26 -0.94 9.86
N HIS A 282 27.46 0.35 9.58
CA HIS A 282 28.69 1.08 9.95
C HIS A 282 29.00 1.05 11.45
N SER A 283 27.96 1.05 12.29
CA SER A 283 28.10 1.09 13.74
C SER A 283 27.95 -0.28 14.42
N MET A 284 27.17 -1.19 13.82
CA MET A 284 26.72 -2.39 14.51
C MET A 284 27.33 -3.67 13.94
N SER A 285 27.79 -3.69 12.69
CA SER A 285 28.21 -4.92 12.03
C SER A 285 29.35 -5.62 12.77
N ASP A 286 30.40 -4.90 13.19
CA ASP A 286 31.53 -5.50 13.91
C ASP A 286 31.10 -6.14 15.23
N VAL A 287 30.25 -5.44 15.99
CA VAL A 287 29.71 -5.92 17.27
C VAL A 287 28.86 -7.18 17.05
N ILE A 288 28.00 -7.17 16.04
CA ILE A 288 27.15 -8.33 15.70
C ILE A 288 28.00 -9.51 15.24
N MET A 289 29.00 -9.26 14.39
CA MET A 289 29.90 -10.29 13.86
C MET A 289 30.65 -11.02 14.96
N GLN A 290 31.16 -10.26 15.94
CA GLN A 290 31.95 -10.79 17.05
C GLN A 290 31.10 -11.52 18.11
N ASN A 291 29.87 -11.06 18.37
CA ASN A 291 29.09 -11.51 19.54
C ASN A 291 27.92 -12.45 19.21
N ILE A 292 27.42 -12.45 17.97
CA ILE A 292 26.33 -13.34 17.56
C ILE A 292 26.92 -14.57 16.87
N LEU A 293 26.97 -15.70 17.58
CA LEU A 293 27.42 -16.97 17.02
C LEU A 293 26.32 -17.53 16.11
N VAL A 294 26.68 -17.88 14.87
CA VAL A 294 25.79 -18.62 13.97
C VAL A 294 26.05 -20.09 14.26
N GLU A 295 25.14 -20.74 14.98
CA GLU A 295 25.17 -22.20 15.09
C GLU A 295 24.98 -22.79 13.69
N ARG A 296 25.91 -23.66 13.29
CA ARG A 296 25.88 -24.36 12.00
C ARG A 296 24.85 -25.48 12.00
#